data_AF-A0A964GR59-F1
#
_entry.id   AF-A0A964GR59-F1
#
_cell.length_a   1.000
_cell.length_b   1.000
_cell.length_c   1.000
_cell.angle_alpha   90.00
_cell.angle_beta   90.00
_cell.angle_gamma   90.00
#
_symmetry.space_group_name_H-M   'P 1'
#
loop_
_entity.id
_entity.type
_entity.pdbx_description
1 polymer ?
#
loop_
_entity_poly.entity_id
_entity_poly.type
_entity_poly.pdbx_seq_one_letter_code
_entity_poly.pdbx_strand_id
1 'polypeptide(L)'
;MPACIDLRKSHLHRRHGDLLAIYTWINGERALVLVPGMRPKSPWYVVMESAAYLYDDPAYLARMCKKACEVLGLPSGRPHWVRVATIIHEGLPDLVAMPCEPPWEHQGREFGSLVVTLDGKEIAAQALTVPDTGAEYVPV
;
A
#
# COMPACT_ATOMS: atom_id res chain seq x y z
N MET A 1 8.11 4.07 13.69
CA MET A 1 8.02 2.73 13.06
C MET A 1 7.90 2.89 11.55
N PRO A 2 8.51 2.03 10.72
CA PRO A 2 8.34 2.08 9.27
C PRO A 2 6.93 1.61 8.89
N ALA A 3 6.27 2.29 7.96
CA ALA A 3 5.07 1.77 7.32
C ALA A 3 5.42 0.47 6.57
N CYS A 4 4.59 -0.57 6.73
CA CYS A 4 4.74 -1.85 6.04
C CYS A 4 3.57 -2.00 5.07
N ILE A 5 3.86 -2.31 3.81
CA ILE A 5 2.86 -2.59 2.78
C ILE A 5 3.08 -4.01 2.28
N ASP A 6 2.02 -4.80 2.27
CA ASP A 6 2.08 -6.12 1.68
C ASP A 6 1.84 -5.99 0.17
N LEU A 7 2.91 -6.15 -0.61
CA LEU A 7 2.84 -6.08 -2.08
C LEU A 7 1.95 -7.17 -2.69
N ARG A 8 1.67 -8.26 -1.96
CA ARG A 8 0.71 -9.29 -2.39
C ARG A 8 -0.73 -8.81 -2.33
N LYS A 9 -1.00 -7.77 -1.54
CA LYS A 9 -2.31 -7.09 -1.41
C LYS A 9 -2.42 -5.86 -2.30
N SER A 10 -1.61 -5.78 -3.36
CA SER A 10 -1.68 -4.71 -4.36
C SER A 10 -2.61 -5.08 -5.51
N HIS A 11 -3.36 -4.10 -6.01
CA HIS A 11 -4.21 -4.26 -7.19
C HIS A 11 -3.38 -4.24 -8.48
N LEU A 12 -2.45 -3.28 -8.56
CA LEU A 12 -1.62 -3.04 -9.73
C LEU A 12 -0.29 -2.43 -9.30
N HIS A 13 0.76 -2.71 -10.07
CA HIS A 13 2.03 -1.99 -9.97
C HIS A 13 2.48 -1.53 -11.35
N ARG A 14 2.99 -0.30 -11.44
CA ARG A 14 3.60 0.25 -12.66
C ARG A 14 4.98 0.80 -12.33
N ARG A 15 5.96 0.42 -13.14
CA ARG A 15 7.33 0.87 -12.98
C ARG A 15 7.59 2.05 -13.92
N HIS A 16 7.95 3.18 -13.34
CA HIS A 16 8.35 4.40 -14.04
C HIS A 16 9.84 4.65 -13.79
N GLY A 17 10.68 3.92 -14.52
CA GLY A 17 12.15 3.98 -14.38
C GLY A 17 12.62 3.52 -12.99
N ASP A 18 13.06 4.49 -12.18
CA ASP A 18 13.52 4.35 -10.80
C ASP A 18 12.41 4.52 -9.75
N LEU A 19 11.18 4.85 -10.16
CA LEU A 19 10.00 4.91 -9.28
C LEU A 19 9.05 3.76 -9.58
N LEU A 20 8.44 3.21 -8.54
CA LEU A 20 7.40 2.20 -8.60
C LEU A 20 6.11 2.83 -8.05
N ALA A 21 5.09 2.87 -8.89
CA ALA A 21 3.72 3.23 -8.52
C ALA A 21 2.97 1.95 -8.15
N ILE A 22 2.45 1.88 -6.93
CA ILE A 22 1.70 0.74 -6.40
C ILE A 22 0.29 1.22 -6.08
N TYR A 23 -0.70 0.54 -6.64
CA TYR A 23 -2.11 0.78 -6.41
C TYR A 23 -2.60 -0.24 -5.39
N THR A 24 -3.03 0.23 -4.23
CA THR A 24 -3.36 -0.62 -3.06
C THR A 24 -4.38 0.08 -2.17
N TRP A 25 -4.71 -0.52 -1.03
CA TRP A 25 -5.63 0.03 -0.06
C TRP A 25 -4.90 0.35 1.24
N ILE A 26 -5.23 1.49 1.84
CA ILE A 26 -4.75 1.90 3.15
C ILE A 26 -5.98 2.22 3.98
N ASN A 27 -6.22 1.43 5.03
CA ASN A 27 -7.38 1.58 5.92
C ASN A 27 -8.74 1.58 5.18
N GLY A 28 -8.96 0.68 4.20
CA GLY A 28 -10.20 0.64 3.43
C GLY A 28 -10.25 1.60 2.24
N GLU A 29 -9.34 2.56 2.16
CA GLU A 29 -9.33 3.59 1.11
C GLU A 29 -8.32 3.27 0.01
N ARG A 30 -8.68 3.55 -1.25
CA ARG A 30 -7.77 3.38 -2.39
C ARG A 30 -6.61 4.36 -2.28
N ALA A 31 -5.41 3.86 -2.51
CA ALA A 31 -4.18 4.63 -2.38
C ALA A 31 -3.20 4.31 -3.51
N LEU A 32 -2.59 5.37 -4.05
CA LEU A 32 -1.44 5.31 -4.93
C LEU A 32 -0.18 5.57 -4.09
N VAL A 33 0.68 4.56 -3.99
CA VAL A 33 1.93 4.61 -3.23
C VAL A 33 3.10 4.66 -4.19
N LEU A 34 3.90 5.71 -4.10
CA LEU A 34 5.15 5.87 -4.84
C LEU A 34 6.33 5.41 -3.98
N VAL A 35 7.11 4.47 -4.51
CA VAL A 35 8.28 3.89 -3.87
C VAL A 35 9.49 4.01 -4.79
N PRO A 36 10.67 4.45 -4.30
CA PRO A 36 11.87 4.47 -5.13
C PRO A 36 12.48 3.06 -5.23
N GLY A 37 12.64 2.57 -6.45
CA GLY A 37 13.11 1.21 -6.72
C GLY A 37 14.61 1.01 -6.47
N MET A 38 15.42 2.06 -6.51
CA MET A 38 16.88 1.97 -6.34
C MET A 38 17.38 2.37 -4.95
N ARG A 39 16.48 2.78 -4.04
CA ARG A 39 16.87 3.36 -2.74
C ARG A 39 16.19 2.63 -1.59
N PRO A 40 16.79 1.53 -1.10
CA PRO A 40 16.23 0.77 0.00
C PRO A 40 16.08 1.67 1.24
N LYS A 41 15.00 1.48 2.00
CA LYS A 41 14.64 2.25 3.22
C LYS A 41 14.25 3.71 2.99
N SER A 42 14.00 4.14 1.75
CA SER A 42 13.45 5.48 1.52
C SER A 42 12.00 5.56 1.98
N PRO A 43 11.56 6.72 2.49
CA PRO A 43 10.15 6.99 2.74
C PRO A 43 9.31 6.83 1.47
N TRP A 44 8.03 6.52 1.65
CA TRP A 44 7.07 6.44 0.56
C TRP A 44 6.24 7.71 0.49
N TYR A 45 5.75 8.00 -0.71
CA TYR A 45 4.80 9.07 -0.92
C TYR A 45 3.44 8.49 -1.30
N VAL A 46 2.40 8.88 -0.57
CA VAL A 46 1.07 8.27 -0.70
C VAL A 46 0.08 9.32 -1.16
N VAL A 47 -0.71 8.97 -2.17
CA VAL A 47 -1.86 9.74 -2.64
C VAL A 47 -3.11 8.93 -2.32
N MET A 48 -3.93 9.45 -1.41
CA MET A 48 -5.22 8.86 -1.04
C MET A 48 -6.29 9.31 -2.03
N GLU A 49 -7.26 8.44 -2.33
CA GLU A 49 -8.39 8.73 -3.23
C GLU A 49 -9.18 9.97 -2.80
N SER A 50 -9.45 10.15 -1.50
CA SER A 50 -10.15 11.30 -0.94
C SER A 50 -9.48 12.63 -1.25
N ALA A 51 -8.18 12.63 -1.52
CA ALA A 51 -7.40 13.80 -1.90
C ALA A 51 -7.06 13.84 -3.39
N ALA A 52 -7.48 12.86 -4.20
CA ALA A 52 -7.13 12.75 -5.61
C ALA A 52 -7.58 13.98 -6.41
N TYR A 53 -8.78 14.50 -6.13
CA TYR A 53 -9.34 15.67 -6.82
C TYR A 53 -8.49 16.94 -6.68
N LEU A 54 -7.72 17.07 -5.59
CA LEU A 54 -6.85 18.23 -5.36
C LEU A 54 -5.70 18.31 -6.37
N TYR A 55 -5.32 17.18 -6.97
CA TYR A 55 -4.23 17.12 -7.94
C TYR A 55 -4.63 17.63 -9.33
N ASP A 56 -5.91 17.91 -9.57
CA ASP A 56 -6.39 18.61 -10.77
C ASP A 56 -5.98 20.10 -10.77
N ASP A 57 -5.82 20.71 -9.59
CA ASP A 57 -5.26 22.07 -9.46
C ASP A 57 -3.74 22.05 -9.73
N PRO A 58 -3.25 22.73 -10.79
CA PRO A 58 -1.82 22.75 -11.12
C PRO A 58 -0.94 23.33 -9.99
N ALA A 59 -1.46 24.29 -9.21
CA ALA A 59 -0.71 24.90 -8.12
C ALA A 59 -0.53 23.91 -6.95
N TYR A 60 -1.60 23.18 -6.60
CA TYR A 60 -1.55 22.11 -5.63
C TYR A 60 -0.62 20.98 -6.08
N LEU A 61 -0.77 20.51 -7.32
CA LEU A 61 0.06 19.47 -7.92
C LEU A 61 1.55 19.82 -7.86
N ALA A 62 1.92 21.05 -8.27
CA ALA A 62 3.31 21.49 -8.24
C ALA A 62 3.89 21.50 -6.82
N ARG A 63 3.14 21.99 -5.84
CA ARG A 63 3.54 22.01 -4.42
C ARG A 63 3.74 20.60 -3.88
N MET A 64 2.81 19.70 -4.18
CA MET A 64 2.86 18.31 -3.73
C MET A 64 3.96 17.51 -4.42
N CYS A 65 4.25 17.76 -5.71
CA CYS A 65 5.37 17.14 -6.42
C CYS A 65 6.73 17.53 -5.83
N LYS A 66 6.88 18.80 -5.41
CA LYS A 66 8.08 19.24 -4.67
C LYS A 66 8.21 18.46 -3.38
N LYS A 67 7.12 18.32 -2.61
CA LYS A 67 7.12 17.56 -1.36
C LYS A 67 7.40 16.07 -1.56
N ALA A 68 6.81 15.47 -2.58
CA ALA A 68 7.05 14.08 -2.95
C ALA A 68 8.53 13.84 -3.28
N CYS A 69 9.17 14.74 -4.02
CA CYS A 69 10.60 14.63 -4.30
C CYS A 69 11.44 14.71 -3.02
N GLU A 70 11.11 15.60 -2.08
CA GLU A 70 11.77 15.66 -0.77
C GLU A 70 11.63 14.34 0.01
N VAL A 71 10.41 13.79 0.08
CA VAL A 71 10.10 12.55 0.81
C VAL A 71 10.80 11.33 0.19
N LEU A 72 10.80 11.23 -1.13
CA LEU A 72 11.45 10.15 -1.89
C LEU A 72 12.98 10.35 -2.01
N GLY A 73 13.49 11.47 -1.48
CA GLY A 73 14.88 11.91 -1.56
C GLY A 73 15.36 12.26 -2.97
N LEU A 74 14.46 12.40 -3.96
CA LEU A 74 14.82 12.68 -5.35
C LEU A 74 15.51 14.04 -5.46
N PRO A 75 16.45 14.21 -6.42
CA PRO A 75 17.12 15.49 -6.62
C PRO A 75 16.11 16.63 -6.83
N SER A 76 16.37 17.77 -6.20
CA SER A 76 15.60 18.99 -6.41
C SER A 76 15.84 19.51 -7.82
N GLY A 77 14.87 19.35 -8.71
CA GLY A 77 14.97 19.86 -10.09
C GLY A 77 13.67 19.69 -10.87
N ARG A 78 13.44 20.63 -11.79
CA ARG A 78 12.24 20.66 -12.64
C ARG A 78 11.95 19.34 -13.37
N PRO A 79 12.94 18.60 -13.93
CA PRO A 79 12.68 17.32 -14.58
C PRO A 79 12.08 16.26 -13.65
N HIS A 80 12.55 16.18 -12.40
CA HIS A 80 12.04 15.22 -11.42
C HIS A 80 10.62 15.58 -10.96
N TRP A 81 10.34 16.87 -10.81
CA TRP A 81 9.01 17.34 -10.44
C TRP A 81 7.98 17.03 -11.53
N VAL A 82 8.32 17.33 -12.79
CA VAL A 82 7.47 17.00 -13.93
C VAL A 82 7.25 15.49 -14.02
N ARG A 83 8.30 14.69 -13.84
CA ARG A 83 8.17 13.23 -13.84
C ARG A 83 7.20 12.73 -12.77
N VAL A 84 7.33 13.21 -11.53
CA VAL A 84 6.41 12.82 -10.44
C VAL A 84 4.98 13.30 -10.74
N ALA A 85 4.83 14.52 -11.27
CA ALA A 85 3.52 15.05 -11.67
C ALA A 85 2.85 14.18 -12.74
N THR A 86 3.61 13.78 -13.77
CA THR A 86 3.14 12.87 -14.81
C THR A 86 2.70 11.53 -14.23
N ILE A 87 3.52 10.90 -13.36
CA ILE A 87 3.18 9.62 -12.74
C ILE A 87 1.89 9.71 -11.92
N ILE A 88 1.75 10.77 -11.10
CA ILE A 88 0.54 10.95 -10.30
C ILE A 88 -0.64 11.14 -11.23
N HIS A 89 -0.57 12.08 -12.16
CA HIS A 89 -1.69 12.47 -13.02
C HIS A 89 -2.14 11.36 -13.97
N GLU A 90 -1.21 10.58 -14.54
CA GLU A 90 -1.51 9.39 -15.35
C GLU A 90 -2.07 8.24 -14.51
N GLY A 91 -1.73 8.20 -13.22
CA GLY A 91 -2.19 7.17 -12.30
C GLY A 91 -3.53 7.47 -11.61
N LEU A 92 -3.98 8.72 -11.57
CA LEU A 92 -5.27 9.08 -10.95
C LEU A 92 -6.47 8.32 -11.53
N PRO A 93 -6.61 8.14 -12.85
CA PRO A 93 -7.72 7.38 -13.41
C PRO A 93 -7.74 5.93 -12.92
N ASP A 94 -6.56 5.28 -12.86
CA ASP A 94 -6.45 3.92 -12.35
C ASP A 94 -6.77 3.85 -10.86
N LEU A 95 -6.32 4.84 -10.08
CA LEU A 95 -6.61 4.96 -8.64
C LEU A 95 -8.11 5.00 -8.37
N VAL A 96 -8.85 5.87 -9.08
CA VAL A 96 -10.30 6.03 -8.90
C VAL A 96 -11.06 4.79 -9.39
N ALA A 97 -10.56 4.15 -10.46
CA ALA A 97 -11.15 2.95 -11.03
C ALA A 97 -10.88 1.66 -10.24
N MET A 98 -10.01 1.69 -9.22
CA MET A 98 -9.75 0.52 -8.39
C MET A 98 -11.06 0.02 -7.75
N PRO A 99 -11.20 -1.30 -7.51
CA PRO A 99 -12.32 -1.79 -6.71
C PRO A 99 -12.19 -1.32 -5.24
N CYS A 100 -13.25 -1.53 -4.47
CA CYS A 100 -13.15 -1.43 -3.01
C CYS A 100 -12.15 -2.47 -2.47
N GLU A 101 -11.61 -2.23 -1.28
CA GLU A 101 -10.68 -3.17 -0.66
C GLU A 101 -11.36 -4.56 -0.57
N PRO A 102 -10.76 -5.62 -1.16
CA PRO A 102 -11.34 -6.93 -1.04
C PRO A 102 -11.30 -7.36 0.43
N PRO A 103 -12.25 -8.18 0.89
CA PRO A 103 -12.19 -8.76 2.22
C PRO A 103 -10.97 -9.68 2.25
N TRP A 104 -9.84 -9.15 2.71
CA TRP A 104 -8.68 -9.99 2.98
C TRP A 104 -9.10 -10.89 4.13
N GLU A 105 -9.33 -12.17 3.86
CA GLU A 105 -9.38 -13.15 4.93
C GLU A 105 -8.04 -13.06 5.66
N HIS A 106 -8.04 -12.39 6.81
CA HIS A 106 -6.99 -12.52 7.80
C HIS A 106 -7.14 -13.93 8.35
N GLN A 107 -6.71 -14.94 7.57
CA GLN A 107 -6.40 -16.24 8.13
C GLN A 107 -5.26 -15.96 9.09
N GLY A 108 -5.66 -15.74 10.34
CA GLY A 108 -4.76 -15.54 11.45
C GLY A 108 -3.64 -16.56 11.40
N ARG A 109 -2.45 -16.17 11.86
CA ARG A 109 -1.27 -17.04 11.73
C ARG A 109 -1.60 -18.43 12.29
N GLU A 110 -1.55 -19.44 11.43
CA GLU A 110 -1.79 -20.83 11.82
C GLU A 110 -0.67 -21.24 12.79
N PHE A 111 -1.02 -21.57 14.03
CA PHE A 111 -0.04 -21.86 15.09
C PHE A 111 -0.05 -23.32 15.53
N GLY A 112 -1.03 -24.09 15.06
CA GLY A 112 -1.13 -25.51 15.35
C GLY A 112 -2.31 -26.15 14.64
N SER A 113 -2.40 -27.46 14.75
CA SER A 113 -3.54 -28.24 14.28
C SER A 113 -4.13 -29.02 15.45
N LEU A 114 -5.46 -29.07 15.51
CA LEU A 114 -6.21 -29.90 16.44
C LEU A 114 -6.66 -31.13 15.69
N VAL A 115 -6.14 -32.29 16.09
CA VAL A 115 -6.43 -33.57 15.49
C VAL A 115 -7.29 -34.39 16.45
N VAL A 116 -8.49 -34.73 16.02
CA VAL A 116 -9.41 -35.60 16.76
C VAL A 116 -9.21 -37.03 16.27
N THR A 117 -8.92 -37.93 17.20
CA THR A 117 -8.79 -39.36 16.93
C THR A 117 -9.81 -40.14 17.75
N LEU A 118 -10.41 -41.16 17.14
CA LEU A 118 -11.22 -42.19 17.81
C LEU A 118 -10.60 -43.54 17.50
N ASP A 119 -10.29 -44.31 18.54
CA ASP A 119 -9.67 -45.64 18.42
C ASP A 119 -8.39 -45.66 17.54
N GLY A 120 -7.59 -44.60 17.64
CA GLY A 120 -6.34 -44.45 16.88
C GLY A 120 -6.53 -44.09 15.40
N LYS A 121 -7.76 -43.83 14.93
CA LYS A 121 -8.02 -43.28 13.60
C LYS A 121 -8.39 -41.80 13.66
N GLU A 122 -7.75 -41.03 12.79
CA GLU A 122 -8.05 -39.61 12.59
C GLU A 122 -9.44 -39.45 11.97
N ILE A 123 -10.31 -38.71 12.64
CA ILE A 123 -11.70 -38.47 12.21
C ILE A 123 -11.93 -37.03 11.77
N ALA A 124 -11.16 -36.07 12.33
CA ALA A 124 -11.21 -34.67 11.94
C ALA A 124 -9.90 -33.97 12.30
N ALA A 125 -9.49 -33.03 11.45
CA ALA A 125 -8.40 -32.11 11.72
C ALA A 125 -8.89 -30.68 11.50
N GLN A 126 -8.59 -29.79 12.43
CA GLN A 126 -8.90 -28.37 12.33
C GLN A 126 -7.64 -27.54 12.56
N ALA A 127 -7.37 -26.61 11.65
CA ALA A 127 -6.33 -25.61 11.82
C ALA A 127 -6.69 -24.64 12.96
N LEU A 128 -5.78 -24.44 13.90
CA LEU A 128 -5.90 -23.42 14.93
C LEU A 128 -5.24 -22.12 14.44
N THR A 129 -6.05 -21.08 14.29
CA THR A 129 -5.62 -19.75 13.86
C THR A 129 -5.70 -18.77 15.03
N VAL A 130 -4.66 -17.97 15.24
CA VAL A 130 -4.72 -16.82 16.17
C VAL A 130 -5.29 -15.63 15.40
N PRO A 131 -6.42 -15.03 15.82
CA PRO A 131 -6.94 -13.84 15.16
C PRO A 131 -5.88 -12.75 15.13
N ASP A 132 -5.61 -12.20 13.96
CA ASP A 132 -4.74 -11.05 13.80
C ASP A 132 -5.55 -9.80 14.18
N THR A 133 -5.75 -9.57 15.48
CA THR A 133 -6.13 -8.24 15.95
C THR A 133 -4.94 -7.37 15.62
N GLY A 134 -5.09 -6.56 14.56
CA GLY A 134 -4.06 -5.62 14.11
C GLY A 134 -3.60 -4.68 15.23
N ALA A 135 -2.80 -3.67 14.89
CA ALA A 135 -2.24 -2.78 15.90
C ALA A 135 -3.34 -2.04 16.70
N GLU A 136 -3.56 -2.45 17.95
CA GLU A 136 -4.43 -1.77 18.90
C GLU A 136 -3.65 -0.61 19.53
N TYR A 137 -4.17 0.61 19.42
CA TYR A 137 -3.54 1.79 20.00
C TYR A 137 -3.79 1.80 21.51
N VAL A 138 -2.75 1.55 22.30
CA VAL A 138 -2.79 1.75 23.76
C VAL A 138 -2.33 3.18 24.06
N PRO A 139 -3.21 4.09 24.51
CA PRO A 139 -2.78 5.40 24.97
C PRO A 139 -1.92 5.24 26.23
N VAL A 140 -0.76 5.91 26.26
CA VAL A 140 0.10 6.04 27.44
C VAL A 140 -0.33 7.25 28.27
#